data_AF-A0A2U8I7I7-F1
#
_entry.id   AF-A0A2U8I7I7-F1
#
_cell.length_a   1.000
_cell.length_b   1.000
_cell.length_c   1.000
_cell.angle_alpha   90.00
_cell.angle_beta   90.00
_cell.angle_gamma   90.00
#
_symmetry.space_group_name_H-M   'P 1'
#
loop_
_entity.id
_entity.type
_entity.pdbx_description
1 polymer ?
#
loop_
_entity_poly.entity_id
_entity_poly.type
_entity_poly.pdbx_seq_one_letter_code
_entity_poly.pdbx_strand_id
1 'polypeptide(L)'
;MPKLQVFINKTILEKINTIVFNKRNDGAKKHEVNTSNTTSMLIELGLKVYELQQRKTESNFNQTELNKVMLENMVKTNFICQKLLGMNSFMSEIQKNEKFNFQLMAKTIRNDTAEVVNKLFPTDGENT
;
A
#
# COMPACT_ATOMS: atom_id res chain seq x y z
N MET A 1 23.08 -37.30 0.16
CA MET A 1 22.10 -36.18 0.30
C MET A 1 20.71 -36.78 0.37
N PRO A 2 19.85 -36.30 1.29
CA PRO A 2 18.46 -36.74 1.33
C PRO A 2 17.76 -36.43 0.00
N LYS A 3 16.95 -37.37 -0.49
CA LYS A 3 16.20 -37.24 -1.74
C LYS A 3 14.76 -36.83 -1.41
N LEU A 4 14.33 -35.72 -2.00
CA LEU A 4 12.96 -35.22 -1.91
C LEU A 4 12.26 -35.41 -3.26
N GLN A 5 11.06 -35.98 -3.25
CA GLN A 5 10.19 -36.07 -4.42
C GLN A 5 8.93 -35.25 -4.17
N VAL A 6 8.70 -34.24 -5.01
CA VAL A 6 7.57 -33.31 -4.89
C VAL A 6 6.81 -33.28 -6.20
N PHE A 7 5.47 -33.28 -6.11
CA PHE A 7 4.61 -33.04 -7.26
C PHE A 7 4.44 -31.54 -7.46
N ILE A 8 4.81 -31.05 -8.64
CA ILE A 8 4.75 -29.62 -8.99
C ILE A 8 3.90 -29.41 -10.24
N ASN A 9 3.28 -28.24 -10.35
CA ASN A 9 2.54 -27.85 -11.55
C ASN A 9 3.49 -27.63 -12.74
N LYS A 10 3.00 -27.86 -13.96
CA LYS A 10 3.71 -27.65 -15.24
C LYS A 10 4.34 -26.27 -15.33
N THR A 11 3.64 -25.22 -14.89
CA THR A 11 4.16 -23.85 -14.89
C THR A 11 5.43 -23.70 -14.04
N ILE A 12 5.50 -24.39 -12.90
CA ILE A 12 6.69 -24.33 -12.03
C ILE A 12 7.85 -25.08 -12.69
N LEU A 13 7.56 -26.24 -13.29
CA LEU A 13 8.55 -27.03 -14.01
C LEU A 13 9.17 -26.24 -15.19
N GLU A 14 8.35 -25.55 -15.98
CA GLU A 14 8.81 -24.70 -17.09
C GLU A 14 9.70 -23.55 -16.60
N LYS A 15 9.35 -22.90 -15.49
CA LYS A 15 10.17 -21.85 -14.87
C LYS A 15 11.53 -22.38 -14.41
N ILE A 16 11.57 -23.55 -13.76
CA ILE A 16 12.82 -24.17 -13.33
C ILE A 16 13.71 -24.49 -14.53
N ASN A 17 13.13 -25.06 -15.59
CA ASN A 17 13.87 -25.39 -16.81
C ASN A 17 14.40 -24.12 -17.51
N THR A 18 13.65 -23.03 -17.49
CA THR A 18 14.09 -21.72 -17.99
C THR A 18 15.31 -21.21 -17.22
N ILE A 19 15.30 -21.32 -15.87
CA ILE A 19 16.44 -20.92 -15.03
C ILE A 19 17.67 -21.80 -15.32
N VAL A 20 17.48 -23.11 -15.47
CA VAL A 20 18.54 -24.05 -15.84
C VAL A 20 19.14 -23.68 -17.20
N PHE A 21 18.29 -23.32 -18.18
CA PHE A 21 18.72 -22.90 -19.51
C PHE A 21 19.52 -21.60 -19.46
N ASN A 22 19.03 -20.58 -18.76
CA ASN A 22 19.73 -19.30 -18.62
C ASN A 22 21.09 -19.47 -17.96
N LYS A 23 21.17 -20.22 -16.85
CA LYS A 23 22.46 -20.49 -16.18
C LYS A 23 23.46 -21.24 -17.07
N ARG A 24 22.98 -22.08 -17.99
CA ARG A 24 23.85 -22.74 -18.99
C ARG A 24 24.34 -21.76 -20.05
N ASN A 25 23.50 -20.82 -20.47
CA ASN A 25 23.90 -19.76 -21.41
C ASN A 25 24.93 -18.82 -20.78
N ASP A 26 24.88 -18.63 -19.46
CA ASP A 26 25.87 -17.87 -18.69
C ASP A 26 27.22 -18.61 -18.51
N GLY A 27 27.42 -19.76 -19.17
CA GLY A 27 28.68 -20.50 -19.19
C GLY A 27 28.86 -21.54 -18.09
N ALA A 28 27.84 -21.80 -17.27
CA ALA A 28 27.92 -22.79 -16.20
C ALA A 28 27.99 -24.23 -16.75
N LYS A 29 28.81 -25.09 -16.13
CA LYS A 29 29.03 -26.45 -16.62
C LYS A 29 27.78 -27.32 -16.39
N LYS A 30 27.53 -28.28 -17.29
CA LYS A 30 26.36 -29.19 -17.21
C LYS A 30 26.26 -29.97 -15.90
N HIS A 31 27.38 -30.23 -15.22
CA HIS A 31 27.40 -30.93 -13.93
C HIS A 31 27.03 -30.03 -12.74
N GLU A 32 27.26 -28.73 -12.85
CA GLU A 32 26.93 -27.74 -11.82
C GLU A 32 25.45 -27.35 -11.91
N VAL A 33 24.91 -27.28 -13.14
CA VAL A 33 23.53 -26.83 -13.41
C VAL A 33 22.66 -27.95 -13.98
N ASN A 34 21.89 -28.53 -13.07
CA ASN A 34 20.82 -29.47 -13.36
C ASN A 34 19.52 -29.06 -12.63
N THR A 35 18.40 -29.68 -13.00
CA THR A 35 17.07 -29.40 -12.43
C THR A 35 17.04 -29.61 -10.93
N SER A 36 17.65 -30.68 -10.42
CA SER A 36 17.68 -31.00 -8.99
C SER A 36 18.45 -29.96 -8.18
N ASN A 37 19.66 -29.57 -8.61
CA ASN A 37 20.50 -28.56 -7.96
C ASN A 37 19.79 -27.19 -7.93
N THR A 38 19.15 -26.82 -9.04
CA THR A 38 18.39 -25.57 -9.14
C THR A 38 17.16 -25.61 -8.24
N THR A 39 16.47 -26.75 -8.15
CA THR A 39 15.31 -26.94 -7.27
C THR A 39 15.72 -26.88 -5.80
N SER A 40 16.83 -27.53 -5.41
CA SER A 40 17.35 -27.45 -4.04
C SER A 40 17.69 -26.02 -3.64
N MET A 41 18.37 -25.27 -4.52
CA MET A 41 18.67 -23.85 -4.30
C MET A 41 17.39 -23.01 -4.12
N LEU A 42 16.35 -23.26 -4.94
CA LEU A 42 15.07 -22.55 -4.84
C LEU A 42 14.33 -22.88 -3.54
N ILE A 43 14.41 -24.13 -3.06
CA ILE A 43 13.83 -24.54 -1.78
C ILE A 43 14.53 -23.82 -0.62
N GLU A 44 15.87 -23.79 -0.61
CA GLU A 44 16.64 -23.06 0.41
C GLU A 44 16.29 -21.57 0.44
N LEU A 45 16.21 -20.94 -0.75
CA LEU A 45 15.82 -19.54 -0.86
C LEU A 45 14.38 -19.33 -0.37
N GLY A 46 13.46 -20.22 -0.75
CA GLY A 46 12.06 -20.18 -0.34
C GLY A 46 11.90 -20.29 1.18
N LEU A 47 12.65 -21.18 1.84
CA LEU A 47 12.65 -21.32 3.30
C LEU A 47 13.17 -20.05 3.99
N LYS A 48 14.27 -19.46 3.50
CA LYS A 48 14.79 -18.19 4.03
C LYS A 48 13.76 -17.07 3.92
N VAL A 49 13.08 -16.96 2.78
CA VAL A 49 12.03 -15.94 2.58
C VAL A 49 10.83 -16.21 3.50
N TYR A 50 10.42 -17.46 3.66
CA TYR A 50 9.33 -17.84 4.56
C TYR A 50 9.63 -17.49 6.03
N GLU A 51 10.84 -17.75 6.51
CA GLU A 51 11.28 -17.34 7.85
C GLU A 51 11.31 -15.81 8.01
N LEU A 52 11.82 -15.09 7.01
CA LEU A 52 11.83 -13.62 7.01
C LEU A 52 10.42 -13.03 7.00
N GLN A 53 9.49 -13.65 6.28
CA GLN A 53 8.08 -13.25 6.29
C GLN A 53 7.46 -13.48 7.66
N GLN A 54 7.63 -14.66 8.27
CA GLN A 54 7.11 -14.92 9.62
C GLN A 54 7.63 -13.92 10.66
N ARG A 55 8.92 -13.57 10.62
CA ARG A 55 9.48 -12.51 11.50
C ARG A 55 8.82 -11.14 11.27
N LYS A 56 8.36 -10.84 10.06
CA LYS A 56 7.60 -9.61 9.77
C LYS A 56 6.13 -9.72 10.18
N THR A 57 5.53 -10.91 10.10
CA THR A 57 4.13 -11.14 10.47
C THR A 57 3.87 -11.01 11.97
N GLU A 58 4.91 -11.05 12.83
CA GLU A 58 4.75 -10.64 14.24
C GLU A 58 4.26 -9.18 14.37
N SER A 59 4.45 -8.34 13.35
CA SER A 59 3.67 -7.12 13.17
C SER A 59 2.34 -7.47 12.50
N ASN A 60 1.40 -8.01 13.29
CA ASN A 60 0.02 -8.21 12.85
C ASN A 60 -0.58 -6.84 12.55
N PHE A 61 -0.60 -6.46 11.27
CA PHE A 61 -1.21 -5.24 10.79
C PHE A 61 -2.69 -5.23 11.19
N ASN A 62 -3.03 -4.36 12.14
CA ASN A 62 -4.38 -4.22 12.65
C ASN A 62 -5.09 -3.11 11.86
N GLN A 63 -5.93 -3.50 10.90
CA GLN A 63 -6.71 -2.56 10.08
C GLN A 63 -7.58 -1.63 10.94
N THR A 64 -8.15 -2.13 12.04
CA THR A 64 -8.99 -1.33 12.94
C THR A 64 -8.17 -0.27 13.66
N GLU A 65 -6.98 -0.61 14.14
CA GLU A 65 -6.08 0.35 14.79
C GLU A 65 -5.56 1.38 13.78
N LEU A 66 -5.23 0.96 12.56
CA LEU A 66 -4.87 1.91 11.50
C LEU A 66 -6.01 2.89 11.21
N ASN A 67 -7.22 2.37 11.00
CA ASN A 67 -8.40 3.20 10.71
C ASN A 67 -8.67 4.20 11.84
N LYS A 68 -8.52 3.77 13.10
CA LYS A 68 -8.66 4.62 14.27
C LYS A 68 -7.62 5.74 14.29
N VAL A 69 -6.34 5.41 14.14
CA VAL A 69 -5.24 6.39 14.14
C VAL A 69 -5.37 7.37 12.97
N MET A 70 -5.75 6.88 11.79
CA MET A 70 -5.96 7.70 10.61
C MET A 70 -7.12 8.69 10.82
N LEU A 71 -8.26 8.21 11.30
CA LEU A 71 -9.42 9.05 11.61
C LEU A 71 -9.10 10.09 12.69
N GLU A 72 -8.43 9.67 13.76
CA GLU A 72 -8.02 10.56 14.86
C GLU A 72 -7.14 11.71 14.35
N ASN A 73 -6.13 11.39 13.53
CA ASN A 73 -5.24 12.40 12.95
C ASN A 73 -5.99 13.33 11.97
N MET A 74 -6.87 12.79 11.14
CA MET A 74 -7.68 13.61 10.22
C MET A 74 -8.57 14.60 10.97
N VAL A 75 -9.24 14.15 12.04
CA VAL A 75 -10.11 15.01 12.86
C VAL A 75 -9.30 16.07 13.59
N LYS A 76 -8.14 15.71 14.17
CA LYS A 76 -7.24 16.68 14.83
C LYS A 76 -6.76 17.76 13.86
N THR A 77 -6.27 17.37 12.69
CA THR A 77 -5.83 18.32 11.66
C THR A 77 -6.97 19.22 11.21
N ASN A 78 -8.18 18.68 11.02
CA ASN A 78 -9.35 19.47 10.66
C ASN A 78 -9.65 20.55 11.71
N PHE A 79 -9.69 20.19 13.00
CA PHE A 79 -9.90 21.17 14.08
C PHE A 79 -8.80 22.23 14.17
N ILE A 80 -7.53 21.84 13.99
CA ILE A 80 -6.41 22.79 13.97
C ILE A 80 -6.58 23.78 12.80
N CYS A 81 -6.87 23.29 11.59
CA CYS A 81 -7.10 24.12 10.42
C CYS A 81 -8.30 25.06 10.59
N GLN A 82 -9.39 24.62 11.21
CA GLN A 82 -10.54 25.49 11.51
C GLN A 82 -10.17 26.64 12.45
N LYS A 83 -9.36 26.36 13.49
CA LYS A 83 -8.88 27.40 14.42
C LYS A 83 -7.94 28.38 13.73
N LEU A 84 -7.01 27.88 12.90
CA LEU A 84 -6.11 28.71 12.09
C LEU A 84 -6.88 29.59 11.11
N LEU A 85 -7.90 29.04 10.43
CA LEU A 85 -8.76 29.80 9.52
C LEU A 85 -9.49 30.94 10.25
N GLY A 86 -10.02 30.64 11.44
CA GLY A 86 -10.62 31.64 12.32
C GLY A 86 -9.64 32.75 12.69
N MET A 87 -8.47 32.40 13.20
CA MET A 87 -7.43 33.37 13.58
C MET A 87 -6.99 34.24 12.39
N ASN A 88 -6.71 33.63 11.24
CA ASN A 88 -6.26 34.32 10.03
C ASN A 88 -7.33 35.26 9.46
N SER A 89 -8.61 34.94 9.63
CA SER A 89 -9.70 35.81 9.16
C SER A 89 -9.76 37.17 9.89
N PHE A 90 -9.16 37.28 11.08
CA PHE A 90 -9.08 38.52 11.85
C PHE A 90 -7.81 39.33 11.58
N MET A 91 -6.91 38.87 10.70
CA MET A 91 -5.67 39.57 10.40
C MET A 91 -5.95 40.85 9.60
N SER A 92 -5.39 41.98 10.05
CA SER A 92 -5.67 43.32 9.52
C SER A 92 -5.29 43.50 8.04
N GLU A 93 -4.33 42.72 7.57
CA GLU A 93 -3.87 42.67 6.17
C GLU A 93 -4.92 42.06 5.23
N ILE A 94 -5.77 41.18 5.77
CA ILE A 94 -6.69 40.33 5.02
C ILE A 94 -8.14 40.82 5.17
N GLN A 95 -8.47 41.51 6.27
CA GLN A 95 -9.80 42.06 6.56
C GLN A 95 -10.38 42.97 5.47
N LYS A 96 -9.54 43.66 4.69
CA LYS A 96 -9.97 44.55 3.60
C LYS A 96 -10.41 43.79 2.34
N ASN A 97 -10.20 42.48 2.29
CA ASN A 97 -10.49 41.66 1.14
C ASN A 97 -11.70 40.76 1.41
N GLU A 98 -12.81 41.06 0.73
CA GLU A 98 -14.08 40.33 0.88
C GLU A 98 -13.96 38.83 0.58
N LYS A 99 -12.97 38.41 -0.24
CA LYS A 99 -12.73 36.98 -0.54
C LYS A 99 -12.37 36.15 0.68
N PHE A 100 -11.79 36.79 1.71
CA PHE A 100 -11.36 36.14 2.93
C PHE A 100 -12.31 36.38 4.11
N ASN A 101 -13.55 36.77 3.82
CA ASN A 101 -14.59 36.77 4.83
C ASN A 101 -14.82 35.35 5.35
N PHE A 102 -14.75 35.18 6.67
CA PHE A 102 -14.89 33.87 7.33
C PHE A 102 -16.16 33.11 6.94
N GLN A 103 -17.30 33.81 6.81
CA GLN A 103 -18.58 33.18 6.47
C GLN A 103 -18.59 32.68 5.03
N LEU A 104 -18.01 33.45 4.10
CA LEU A 104 -17.88 33.03 2.70
C LEU A 104 -16.92 31.85 2.59
N MET A 105 -15.75 31.90 3.25
CA MET A 105 -14.79 30.79 3.26
C MET A 105 -15.42 29.51 3.82
N ALA A 106 -16.15 29.58 4.93
CA ALA A 106 -16.82 28.41 5.52
C ALA A 106 -17.87 27.81 4.56
N LYS A 107 -18.62 28.66 3.84
CA LYS A 107 -19.59 28.21 2.83
C LYS A 107 -18.92 27.55 1.63
N THR A 108 -17.86 28.15 1.10
CA THR A 108 -17.08 27.61 -0.03
C THR A 108 -16.47 26.26 0.34
N ILE A 109 -15.80 26.16 1.49
CA ILE A 109 -15.22 24.88 1.97
C ILE A 109 -16.29 23.79 2.06
N ARG A 110 -17.48 24.11 2.59
CA ARG A 110 -18.59 23.14 2.69
C ARG A 110 -19.06 22.67 1.32
N ASN A 111 -19.22 23.60 0.37
CA ASN A 111 -19.68 23.29 -0.98
C ASN A 111 -18.64 22.45 -1.75
N ASP A 112 -17.36 22.87 -1.72
CA ASP A 112 -16.26 22.16 -2.38
C ASP A 112 -16.10 20.75 -1.80
N THR A 113 -16.22 20.61 -0.47
CA THR A 113 -16.18 19.30 0.18
C THR A 113 -17.35 18.42 -0.28
N ALA A 114 -18.57 18.97 -0.33
CA ALA A 114 -19.73 18.23 -0.81
C ALA A 114 -19.56 17.77 -2.26
N GLU A 115 -18.99 18.59 -3.13
CA GLU A 115 -18.72 18.23 -4.52
C GLU A 115 -17.72 17.06 -4.63
N VAL A 116 -16.62 17.11 -3.87
CA VAL A 116 -15.62 16.03 -3.85
C VAL A 116 -16.20 14.75 -3.27
N VAL A 117 -16.96 14.84 -2.17
CA VAL A 117 -17.61 13.68 -1.55
C VAL A 117 -18.63 13.06 -2.50
N ASN A 118 -19.47 13.85 -3.15
CA ASN A 118 -20.48 13.34 -4.08
C ASN A 118 -19.88 12.66 -5.32
N LYS A 119 -18.68 13.05 -5.77
CA LYS A 119 -17.96 12.36 -6.85
C LYS A 119 -17.55 10.93 -6.47
N LEU A 120 -17.23 10.70 -5.20
CA LEU A 120 -16.78 9.40 -4.69
C LEU A 120 -17.91 8.57 -4.08
N PHE A 121 -18.91 9.25 -3.50
CA PHE A 121 -20.06 8.69 -2.80
C PHE A 121 -21.34 9.43 -3.23
N PRO A 122 -21.88 9.14 -4.43
CA PRO A 122 -23.07 9.80 -4.93
C PRO A 122 -24.27 9.52 -4.01
N THR A 123 -24.98 10.57 -3.60
CA THR A 123 -26.16 10.45 -2.73
C THR A 123 -27.33 9.73 -3.42
N ASP A 124 -27.37 9.75 -4.75
CA ASP A 124 -28.41 9.13 -5.57
C ASP A 124 -28.22 7.60 -5.77
N GLY A 125 -27.23 7.00 -5.10
CA GLY A 125 -26.92 5.56 -5.16
C GLY A 125 -27.58 4.70 -4.06
N GLU A 126 -28.26 5.29 -3.08
CA GLU A 126 -29.12 4.53 -2.17
C GLU A 126 -30.45 4.24 -2.86
N ASN A 127 -30.48 3.22 -3.74
CA ASN A 127 -31.64 2.37 -4.08
C ASN A 127 -31.31 1.43 -5.26
N THR A 128 -30.47 0.41 -5.04
CA THR A 128 -30.59 -0.95 -5.63
C THR A 128 -29.72 -1.93 -4.87
#